data_AF-A0A0A1TXJ9-F1
#
_entry.id   AF-A0A0A1TXJ9-F1
#
_cell.length_a   1.000
_cell.length_b   1.000
_cell.length_c   1.000
_cell.angle_alpha   90.00
_cell.angle_beta   90.00
_cell.angle_gamma   90.00
#
_symmetry.space_group_name_H-M   'P 1'
#
loop_
_entity.id
_entity.type
_entity.pdbx_description
1 polymer ?
#
loop_
_entity_poly.entity_id
_entity_poly.type
_entity_poly.pdbx_seq_one_letter_code
_entity_poly.pdbx_strand_id
1 'polypeptide(L)'
;MLIRFYLHYFDNHEHASIRVYFPYQVIKTPKYTINLELTDTYGEEKYRECDSLYFRDAKGAIIVYDVTSRNSFKSLDYWIDLTTKERGGDVSIVLVANKCDLEKVVTDEEGIRYAERVGYPLVFCSSYTGEGINEVFFKAAFPKGEFSYPDKRVNIVSLYDSVTPKYCYC
;
A
#
# COMPACT_ATOMS: atom_id res chain seq x y z
N MET A 1 -5.80 -6.07 -1.87
CA MET A 1 -4.49 -6.38 -1.24
C MET A 1 -4.61 -6.74 0.24
N LEU A 2 -5.17 -5.87 1.10
CA LEU A 2 -5.22 -6.12 2.56
C LEU A 2 -6.05 -7.36 2.93
N ILE A 3 -7.22 -7.53 2.32
CA ILE A 3 -8.06 -8.75 2.48
C ILE A 3 -7.26 -10.01 2.14
N ARG A 4 -6.47 -9.99 1.07
CA ARG A 4 -5.64 -11.13 0.65
C ARG A 4 -4.55 -11.43 1.69
N PHE A 5 -3.91 -10.41 2.24
CA PHE A 5 -2.91 -10.59 3.28
C PHE A 5 -3.51 -11.12 4.59
N TYR A 6 -4.65 -10.56 5.02
CA TYR A 6 -5.26 -10.88 6.31
C TYR A 6 -6.10 -12.18 6.30
N LEU A 7 -6.90 -12.40 5.25
CA LEU A 7 -7.86 -13.52 5.17
C LEU A 7 -7.43 -14.62 4.19
N HIS A 8 -6.31 -14.46 3.49
CA HIS A 8 -5.80 -15.42 2.51
C HIS A 8 -6.75 -15.77 1.35
N TYR A 9 -7.83 -15.01 1.13
CA TYR A 9 -8.72 -15.13 -0.04
C TYR A 9 -8.82 -13.81 -0.80
N PHE A 10 -9.34 -13.85 -2.03
CA PHE A 10 -9.66 -12.67 -2.82
C PHE A 10 -11.17 -12.57 -2.97
N ASP A 11 -11.71 -11.39 -2.67
CA ASP A 11 -13.12 -11.10 -2.90
C ASP A 11 -13.28 -10.52 -4.31
N ASN A 12 -14.13 -11.17 -5.11
CA ASN A 12 -14.45 -10.71 -6.46
C ASN A 12 -15.44 -9.54 -6.46
N HIS A 13 -16.05 -9.23 -5.32
CA HIS A 13 -16.93 -8.07 -5.18
C HIS A 13 -16.09 -6.86 -4.76
N GLU A 14 -16.03 -5.84 -5.61
CA GLU A 14 -15.47 -4.54 -5.25
C GLU A 14 -16.42 -3.83 -4.27
N HIS A 15 -16.37 -4.22 -3.00
CA HIS A 15 -17.03 -3.45 -1.96
C HIS A 15 -16.27 -2.14 -1.77
N ALA A 16 -16.93 -1.00 -2.01
CA ALA A 16 -16.45 0.31 -1.59
C ALA A 16 -16.12 0.23 -0.10
N SER A 17 -14.82 0.25 0.21
CA SER A 17 -14.35 -0.12 1.54
C SER A 17 -14.55 1.05 2.49
N ILE A 18 -15.63 1.01 3.27
CA ILE A 18 -15.74 1.79 4.51
C ILE A 18 -14.68 1.23 5.45
N ARG A 19 -13.49 1.85 5.44
CA ARG A 19 -12.40 1.73 6.40
C ARG A 19 -12.36 0.38 7.14
N VAL A 20 -11.88 -0.66 6.47
CA VAL A 20 -11.74 -1.99 7.09
C VAL A 20 -10.52 -1.97 8.01
N TYR A 21 -10.77 -2.01 9.31
CA TYR A 21 -9.72 -2.17 10.33
C TYR A 21 -9.53 -3.66 10.61
N PHE A 22 -8.36 -4.19 10.24
CA PHE A 22 -8.00 -5.57 10.56
C PHE A 22 -7.27 -5.60 11.91
N PRO A 23 -7.72 -6.40 12.90
CA PRO A 23 -7.00 -6.52 14.16
C PRO A 23 -5.64 -7.20 13.91
N TYR A 24 -4.58 -6.51 14.33
CA TYR A 24 -3.16 -6.89 14.39
C TYR A 24 -2.71 -8.17 13.65
N GLN A 25 -1.86 -8.02 12.62
CA GLN A 25 -1.12 -9.15 12.04
C GLN A 25 0.27 -9.29 12.66
N VAL A 26 0.66 -10.49 13.06
CA VAL A 26 1.94 -10.71 13.74
C VAL A 26 2.99 -11.22 12.76
N ILE A 27 4.00 -10.40 12.47
CA ILE A 27 5.20 -10.85 11.75
C ILE A 27 6.25 -11.27 12.77
N LYS A 28 6.68 -12.53 12.69
CA LYS A 28 7.79 -13.07 13.48
C LYS A 28 9.05 -13.12 12.62
N THR A 29 10.11 -12.51 13.13
CA THR A 29 11.48 -12.66 12.62
C THR A 29 12.32 -13.37 13.69
N PRO A 30 13.52 -13.87 13.37
CA PRO A 30 14.38 -14.49 14.38
C PRO A 30 14.72 -13.58 15.57
N LYS A 31 14.68 -12.25 15.38
CA LYS A 31 15.05 -11.25 16.40
C LYS A 31 13.86 -10.51 17.02
N TYR A 32 12.75 -10.39 16.30
CA TYR A 32 11.64 -9.51 16.66
C TYR A 32 10.26 -10.14 16.37
N THR A 33 9.29 -9.84 17.22
CA THR A 33 7.86 -10.06 16.97
C THR A 33 7.20 -8.70 16.79
N ILE A 34 6.55 -8.49 15.66
CA ILE A 34 5.95 -7.21 15.28
C ILE A 34 4.46 -7.38 15.09
N ASN A 35 3.70 -6.47 15.68
CA ASN A 35 2.26 -6.36 15.51
C ASN A 35 1.97 -5.27 14.48
N LEU A 36 1.45 -5.66 13.32
CA LEU A 36 1.05 -4.77 12.24
C LEU A 36 -0.39 -4.33 12.44
N GLU A 37 -0.59 -3.02 12.59
CA GLU A 37 -1.91 -2.40 12.48
C GLU A 37 -2.10 -1.98 11.03
N LEU A 38 -3.04 -2.61 10.32
CA LEU A 38 -3.25 -2.36 8.89
C LEU A 38 -4.48 -1.48 8.69
N THR A 39 -4.29 -0.36 7.98
CA THR A 39 -5.37 0.54 7.60
C THR A 39 -5.45 0.62 6.08
N ASP A 40 -6.62 0.27 5.53
CA ASP A 40 -6.93 0.58 4.13
C ASP A 40 -7.55 1.97 4.04
N THR A 41 -7.09 2.75 3.08
CA THR A 41 -7.69 4.06 2.78
C THR A 41 -8.22 4.01 1.37
N TYR A 42 -9.53 4.24 1.25
CA TYR A 42 -10.19 4.30 -0.04
C TYR A 42 -9.88 5.66 -0.67
N GLY A 43 -9.09 5.67 -1.74
CA GLY A 43 -8.65 6.87 -2.45
C GLY A 43 -9.74 7.53 -3.30
N GLU A 44 -10.95 7.75 -2.76
CA GLU A 44 -11.92 8.57 -3.46
C GLU A 44 -11.56 10.04 -3.24
N GLU A 45 -11.43 10.79 -4.35
CA GLU A 45 -11.01 12.20 -4.32
C GLU A 45 -11.85 13.07 -3.36
N LYS A 46 -13.12 12.68 -3.12
CA LYS A 46 -14.05 13.38 -2.24
C LYS A 46 -13.70 13.30 -0.74
N TYR A 47 -12.81 12.39 -0.34
CA TYR A 47 -12.34 12.26 1.04
C TYR A 47 -10.88 12.73 1.23
N ARG A 48 -10.29 13.38 0.21
CA ARG A 48 -8.90 13.89 0.26
C ARG A 48 -8.63 14.83 1.45
N GLU A 49 -9.65 15.52 1.95
CA GLU A 49 -9.54 16.37 3.14
C GLU A 49 -9.25 15.58 4.43
N CYS A 50 -9.57 14.27 4.46
CA CYS A 50 -9.29 13.37 5.57
C CYS A 50 -7.95 12.64 5.43
N ASP A 51 -7.23 12.80 4.31
CA ASP A 51 -6.05 11.99 4.02
C ASP A 51 -4.94 12.16 5.06
N SER A 52 -4.73 13.39 5.54
CA SER A 52 -3.73 13.72 6.56
C SER A 52 -3.92 12.94 7.88
N LEU A 53 -5.16 12.56 8.20
CA LEU A 53 -5.47 11.80 9.41
C LEU A 53 -5.01 10.34 9.33
N TYR A 54 -4.83 9.79 8.12
CA TYR A 54 -4.37 8.40 7.97
C TYR A 54 -2.86 8.28 8.22
N PHE A 55 -2.09 9.32 7.89
CA PHE A 55 -0.65 9.24 7.96
C PHE A 55 -0.08 9.52 9.34
N ARG A 56 -0.80 10.25 10.20
CA ARG A 56 -0.27 10.84 11.45
C ARG A 56 0.59 9.91 12.28
N ASP A 57 0.21 8.64 12.43
CA ASP A 57 0.95 7.64 13.25
C ASP A 57 1.58 6.51 12.41
N ALA A 58 1.50 6.59 11.08
CA ALA A 58 1.99 5.57 10.17
C ALA A 58 3.52 5.46 10.23
N LYS A 59 4.00 4.22 10.38
CA LYS A 59 5.42 3.86 10.31
C LYS A 59 5.79 3.27 8.94
N GLY A 60 4.79 2.79 8.20
CA GLY A 60 4.92 2.40 6.82
C GLY A 60 3.72 2.84 5.98
N ALA A 61 4.00 3.09 4.70
CA ALA A 61 3.03 3.41 3.68
C ALA A 61 3.28 2.50 2.47
N ILE A 62 2.20 1.85 2.03
CA ILE A 62 2.18 1.05 0.81
C ILE A 62 1.42 1.86 -0.22
N ILE A 63 2.10 2.28 -1.29
CA ILE A 63 1.51 3.09 -2.36
C ILE A 63 1.35 2.20 -3.58
N VAL A 64 0.10 1.94 -3.94
CA VAL A 64 -0.26 0.94 -4.93
C VAL A 64 -0.76 1.62 -6.21
N TYR A 65 -0.23 1.17 -7.35
CA TYR A 65 -0.82 1.41 -8.66
C TYR A 65 -1.24 0.09 -9.31
N ASP A 66 -2.18 0.17 -10.24
CA ASP A 66 -2.64 -0.93 -11.07
C ASP A 66 -1.87 -0.92 -12.39
N VAL A 67 -1.18 -2.02 -12.73
CA VAL A 67 -0.38 -2.11 -13.98
C VAL A 67 -1.24 -1.96 -15.24
N THR A 68 -2.55 -2.17 -15.14
CA THR A 68 -3.52 -2.00 -16.23
C THR A 68 -4.03 -0.57 -16.36
N SER A 69 -3.69 0.34 -15.43
CA SER A 69 -4.20 1.71 -15.36
C SER A 69 -3.08 2.75 -15.30
N ARG A 70 -2.81 3.40 -16.44
CA ARG A 70 -1.87 4.53 -16.55
C ARG A 70 -2.20 5.66 -15.57
N ASN A 71 -3.49 5.91 -15.30
CA ASN A 71 -3.91 6.98 -14.40
C ASN A 71 -3.48 6.69 -12.96
N SER A 72 -3.66 5.46 -12.48
CA SER A 72 -3.21 5.06 -11.14
C SER A 72 -1.70 5.24 -10.96
N PHE A 73 -0.91 5.00 -12.01
CA PHE A 73 0.53 5.21 -12.00
C PHE A 73 0.92 6.70 -11.92
N LYS A 74 0.16 7.59 -12.57
CA LYS A 74 0.36 9.04 -12.47
C LYS A 74 0.04 9.59 -11.07
N SER A 75 -0.86 8.94 -10.34
CA SER A 75 -1.21 9.34 -8.97
C SER A 75 -0.12 9.03 -7.93
N LEU A 76 0.93 8.27 -8.30
CA LEU A 76 2.02 7.92 -7.38
C LEU A 76 2.73 9.15 -6.81
N ASP A 77 3.01 10.17 -7.64
CA ASP A 77 3.69 11.39 -7.19
C ASP A 77 2.87 12.10 -6.10
N TYR A 78 1.54 12.21 -6.27
CA TYR A 78 0.65 12.79 -5.27
C TYR A 78 0.72 12.07 -3.93
N TRP A 79 0.66 10.74 -3.94
CA TRP A 79 0.66 9.94 -2.71
C TRP A 79 2.02 9.98 -2.00
N ILE A 80 3.13 10.00 -2.76
CA ILE A 80 4.48 10.17 -2.21
C ILE A 80 4.59 11.55 -1.56
N ASP A 81 4.20 12.61 -2.26
CA ASP A 81 4.29 13.98 -1.76
C ASP A 81 3.44 14.18 -0.51
N LEU A 82 2.23 13.62 -0.48
CA LEU A 82 1.35 13.69 0.69
C LEU A 82 1.95 12.92 1.88
N THR A 83 2.42 11.70 1.65
CA THR A 83 3.01 10.86 2.70
C THR A 83 4.26 11.53 3.30
N THR A 84 5.13 12.06 2.44
CA THR A 84 6.36 12.73 2.86
C THR A 84 6.08 14.08 3.53
N LYS A 85 5.06 14.82 3.10
CA LYS A 85 4.61 16.05 3.76
C LYS A 85 4.09 15.80 5.18
N GLU A 86 3.30 14.75 5.38
CA GLU A 86 2.68 14.47 6.69
C GLU A 86 3.63 13.78 7.68
N ARG A 87 4.60 12.99 7.19
CA ARG A 87 5.47 12.16 8.05
C ARG A 87 6.97 12.42 7.94
N GLY A 88 7.40 13.22 6.97
CA GLY A 88 8.82 13.45 6.72
C GLY A 88 9.56 12.16 6.36
N GLY A 89 10.80 12.04 6.83
CA GLY A 89 11.66 10.87 6.57
C GLY A 89 11.43 9.66 7.50
N ASP A 90 10.47 9.75 8.43
CA ASP A 90 10.23 8.73 9.47
C ASP A 90 9.24 7.64 9.04
N VAL A 91 8.82 7.62 7.78
CA VAL A 91 7.88 6.64 7.22
C VAL A 91 8.56 5.78 6.15
N SER A 92 8.41 4.47 6.25
CA SER A 92 8.79 3.52 5.21
C SER A 92 7.83 3.63 4.05
N ILE A 93 8.28 3.91 2.82
CA ILE A 93 7.41 3.90 1.64
C ILE A 93 7.79 2.70 0.76
N VAL A 94 6.78 1.94 0.34
CA VAL A 94 6.91 0.85 -0.64
C VAL A 94 5.95 1.09 -1.78
N LEU A 95 6.48 1.12 -3.01
CA LEU A 95 5.67 1.17 -4.21
C LEU A 95 5.23 -0.23 -4.61
N VAL A 96 4.01 -0.35 -5.12
CA VAL A 96 3.43 -1.64 -5.47
C VAL A 96 2.78 -1.57 -6.85
N ALA A 97 3.25 -2.42 -7.74
CA ALA A 97 2.65 -2.69 -9.05
C ALA A 97 1.67 -3.85 -8.92
N ASN A 98 0.40 -3.56 -8.62
CA ASN A 98 -0.63 -4.57 -8.41
C ASN A 98 -1.26 -5.02 -9.73
N LYS A 99 -1.88 -6.21 -9.71
CA LYS A 99 -2.46 -6.92 -10.87
C LYS A 99 -1.40 -7.33 -11.90
N CYS A 100 -0.20 -7.68 -11.44
CA CYS A 100 0.90 -8.12 -12.33
C CYS A 100 0.59 -9.39 -13.13
N ASP A 101 -0.49 -10.10 -12.77
CA ASP A 101 -1.06 -11.24 -13.49
C ASP A 101 -1.86 -10.84 -14.76
N LEU A 102 -2.14 -9.56 -14.96
CA LEU A 102 -2.90 -9.04 -16.10
C LEU A 102 -2.00 -8.37 -17.15
N GLU A 103 -2.57 -8.09 -18.32
CA GLU A 103 -1.88 -7.37 -19.40
C GLU A 103 -1.54 -5.93 -19.00
N LYS A 104 -0.27 -5.56 -19.19
CA LYS A 104 0.32 -4.36 -18.61
C LYS A 104 0.20 -3.17 -19.55
N VAL A 105 -0.46 -2.10 -19.09
CA VAL A 105 -0.43 -0.77 -19.72
C VAL A 105 0.82 0.01 -19.27
N VAL A 106 1.24 -0.21 -18.03
CA VAL A 106 2.50 0.30 -17.45
C VAL A 106 3.49 -0.86 -17.41
N THR A 107 4.60 -0.78 -18.15
CA THR A 107 5.55 -1.90 -18.22
C THR A 107 6.37 -2.03 -16.95
N ASP A 108 6.97 -3.21 -16.75
CA ASP A 108 7.83 -3.47 -15.59
C ASP A 108 9.04 -2.53 -15.59
N GLU A 109 9.64 -2.27 -16.76
CA GLU A 109 10.77 -1.35 -16.90
C GLU A 109 10.40 0.09 -16.56
N GLU A 110 9.18 0.52 -16.90
CA GLU A 110 8.69 1.85 -16.57
C GLU A 110 8.51 2.01 -15.06
N GLY A 111 7.90 1.01 -14.40
CA GLY A 111 7.76 0.96 -12.95
C GLY A 111 9.12 0.96 -12.25
N ILE A 112 10.06 0.12 -12.70
CA ILE A 112 11.42 0.03 -12.14
C ILE A 112 12.15 1.37 -12.26
N ARG A 113 12.16 1.98 -13.44
CA ARG A 113 12.80 3.30 -13.66
C ARG A 113 12.17 4.38 -12.79
N TYR A 114 10.85 4.36 -12.62
CA TYR A 114 10.17 5.28 -11.73
C TYR A 114 10.63 5.10 -10.29
N ALA A 115 10.65 3.86 -9.80
CA ALA A 115 11.05 3.51 -8.44
C ALA A 115 12.50 3.91 -8.14
N GLU A 116 13.42 3.66 -9.08
CA GLU A 116 14.81 4.11 -9.01
C GLU A 116 14.91 5.64 -8.93
N ARG A 117 14.10 6.36 -9.73
CA ARG A 117 14.08 7.82 -9.75
C ARG A 117 13.62 8.42 -8.42
N VAL A 118 12.58 7.86 -7.80
CA VAL A 118 12.02 8.37 -6.54
C VAL A 118 12.72 7.79 -5.31
N GLY A 119 13.55 6.75 -5.47
CA GLY A 119 14.36 6.16 -4.40
C GLY A 119 13.58 5.26 -3.43
N TYR A 120 12.43 4.71 -3.86
CA TYR A 120 11.62 3.80 -3.05
C TYR A 120 11.57 2.40 -3.67
N PRO A 121 11.56 1.32 -2.85
CA PRO A 121 11.47 -0.04 -3.36
C PRO A 121 10.14 -0.27 -4.09
N LEU A 122 10.19 -1.01 -5.20
CA LEU A 122 9.03 -1.49 -5.94
C LEU A 122 8.84 -3.00 -5.73
N VAL A 123 7.60 -3.41 -5.54
CA VAL A 123 7.20 -4.82 -5.52
C VAL A 123 6.11 -5.04 -6.55
N PHE A 124 6.28 -6.03 -7.42
CA PHE A 124 5.22 -6.52 -8.29
C PHE A 124 4.34 -7.49 -7.50
N CYS A 125 3.03 -7.28 -7.52
CA CYS A 125 2.12 -8.12 -6.76
C CYS A 125 0.81 -8.39 -7.49
N SER A 126 0.15 -9.46 -7.06
CA SER A 126 -1.22 -9.75 -7.45
C SER A 126 -2.03 -10.05 -6.21
N SER A 127 -3.01 -9.18 -5.95
CA SER A 127 -4.05 -9.48 -4.94
C SER A 127 -4.86 -10.73 -5.31
N TYR A 128 -4.96 -11.05 -6.61
CA TYR A 128 -5.70 -12.19 -7.12
C TYR A 128 -4.93 -13.50 -6.88
N THR A 129 -3.66 -13.59 -7.27
CA THR A 129 -2.87 -14.84 -7.09
C THR A 129 -2.24 -14.95 -5.70
N GLY A 130 -2.05 -13.83 -5.00
CA GLY A 130 -1.31 -13.74 -3.75
C GLY A 130 0.20 -13.48 -3.93
N GLU A 131 0.69 -13.44 -5.16
CA GLU A 131 2.08 -13.13 -5.49
C GLU A 131 2.50 -11.76 -4.94
N GLY A 132 3.70 -11.68 -4.36
CA GLY A 132 4.29 -10.44 -3.84
C GLY A 132 3.64 -9.87 -2.57
N ILE A 133 2.46 -10.35 -2.16
CA ILE A 133 1.69 -9.77 -1.04
C ILE A 133 2.50 -9.76 0.26
N ASN A 134 3.11 -10.88 0.65
CA ASN A 134 3.90 -10.95 1.88
C ASN A 134 5.15 -10.05 1.83
N GLU A 135 5.78 -9.93 0.66
CA GLU A 135 6.97 -9.09 0.46
C GLU A 135 6.64 -7.60 0.64
N VAL A 136 5.49 -7.15 0.13
CA VAL A 136 5.00 -5.78 0.31
C VAL A 136 4.92 -5.41 1.79
N PHE A 137 4.18 -6.19 2.59
CA PHE A 137 3.99 -5.89 4.01
C PHE A 137 5.29 -6.03 4.81
N PHE A 138 6.16 -6.97 4.43
CA PHE A 138 7.48 -7.09 5.03
C PHE A 138 8.35 -5.85 4.76
N LYS A 139 8.50 -5.41 3.51
CA LYS A 139 9.28 -4.20 3.19
C LYS A 139 8.71 -2.95 3.84
N ALA A 140 7.39 -2.83 3.91
CA ALA A 140 6.72 -1.70 4.57
C ALA A 140 7.01 -1.67 6.08
N ALA A 141 7.11 -2.84 6.72
CA ALA A 141 7.51 -2.95 8.12
C ALA A 141 9.02 -2.73 8.37
N PHE A 142 9.87 -2.91 7.35
CA PHE A 142 11.33 -2.96 7.46
C PHE A 142 12.08 -2.19 6.34
N PRO A 143 11.98 -0.84 6.25
CA PRO A 143 12.55 -0.05 5.16
C PRO A 143 14.06 -0.19 4.93
N LYS A 144 14.84 -0.56 5.95
CA LYS A 144 16.31 -0.59 5.90
C LYS A 144 16.94 -1.89 6.42
N GLY A 145 16.16 -2.97 6.56
CA GLY A 145 16.65 -4.23 7.15
C GLY A 145 17.00 -4.16 8.64
N GLU A 146 16.92 -2.99 9.26
CA GLU A 146 17.08 -2.76 10.70
C GLU A 146 15.79 -2.20 11.29
N PHE A 147 15.50 -2.67 12.51
CA PHE A 147 14.37 -2.20 13.28
C PHE A 147 14.79 -0.90 13.98
N SER A 148 14.33 0.26 13.49
CA SER A 148 14.56 1.55 14.18
C SER A 148 13.43 1.92 15.14
N TYR A 149 12.35 1.14 15.19
CA TYR A 149 11.21 1.45 16.03
C TYR A 149 11.39 0.88 17.45
N PRO A 150 11.30 1.70 18.52
CA PRO A 150 11.35 1.20 19.89
C PRO A 150 10.09 0.38 20.24
N ASP A 151 8.99 0.60 19.52
CA ASP A 151 7.72 -0.09 19.70
C ASP A 151 7.58 -1.31 18.80
N LYS A 152 7.03 -2.40 19.37
CA LYS A 152 6.71 -3.63 18.62
C LYS A 152 5.45 -3.49 17.76
N ARG A 153 4.80 -2.32 17.76
CA ARG A 153 3.60 -2.02 16.97
C ARG A 153 3.96 -1.11 15.81
N VAL A 154 3.57 -1.50 14.61
CA VAL A 154 3.85 -0.77 13.37
C VAL A 154 2.53 -0.56 12.65
N ASN A 155 2.11 0.70 12.55
CA ASN A 155 0.95 1.07 11.74
C ASN A 155 1.39 1.19 10.27
N ILE A 156 0.76 0.39 9.41
CA ILE A 156 0.97 0.40 7.96
C ILE A 156 -0.32 0.84 7.28
N VAL A 157 -0.20 1.87 6.45
CA VAL A 157 -1.29 2.40 5.65
C VAL A 157 -1.12 1.92 4.21
N SER A 158 -2.21 1.44 3.60
CA SER A 158 -2.26 1.14 2.17
C SER A 158 -3.07 2.20 1.44
N LEU A 159 -2.48 2.73 0.37
CA LEU A 159 -3.04 3.76 -0.49
C LEU A 159 -3.24 3.18 -1.89
N TYR A 160 -4.46 3.27 -2.39
CA TYR A 160 -4.79 2.85 -3.74
C TYR A 160 -5.78 3.84 -4.34
N ASP A 161 -5.52 4.26 -5.58
CA ASP A 161 -6.44 5.06 -6.36
C ASP A 161 -7.31 4.10 -7.21
N SER A 162 -8.53 3.83 -6.76
CA SER A 162 -9.47 3.01 -7.53
C SER A 162 -10.11 3.84 -8.62
N VAL A 163 -9.59 3.74 -9.84
CA VAL A 163 -10.36 4.16 -11.02
C VAL A 163 -11.38 3.07 -11.32
N THR A 164 -12.48 3.01 -10.57
CA THR A 164 -13.69 2.29 -10.99
C THR A 164 -14.84 3.26 -11.31
N PRO A 165 -15.68 2.97 -12.33
CA PRO A 165 -16.78 3.83 -12.71
C PRO A 165 -17.80 3.91 -11.58
N LYS A 166 -18.28 5.14 -11.33
CA LYS A 166 -19.35 5.49 -10.40
C LYS A 166 -20.57 4.56 -10.53
N TYR A 167 -20.89 3.83 -9.46
CA TYR A 167 -22.27 3.55 -9.06
C TYR A 167 -22.38 3.48 -7.53
N CYS A 168 -22.81 4.58 -6.90
CA CYS A 168 -23.52 4.53 -5.62
C CYS A 168 -24.99 4.82 -5.94
N TYR A 169 -25.86 3.84 -5.74
CA TYR A 169 -27.29 4.09 -5.64
C TYR A 169 -27.58 4.64 -4.23
N CYS A 170 -28.43 5.67 -4.19
CA CYS A 170 -29.03 6.23 -2.98
C CYS A 170 -29.85 5.19 -2.22
#